data_AF-A0A7K0XRI1-F1
#
_entry.id   AF-A0A7K0XRI1-F1
#
_cell.length_a   1.000
_cell.length_b   1.000
_cell.length_c   1.000
_cell.angle_alpha   90.00
_cell.angle_beta   90.00
_cell.angle_gamma   90.00
#
_symmetry.space_group_name_H-M   'P 1'
#
loop_
_entity.id
_entity.type
_entity.pdbx_description
1 polymer ?
#
loop_
_entity_poly.entity_id
_entity_poly.type
_entity_poly.pdbx_seq_one_letter_code
_entity_poly.pdbx_strand_id
1 'polypeptide(L)'
;MHTATVAHLGAGGFRVVFSAEESTATVPAPGNTAEAAVPEKSGPSPIAPEKYELIWALGAFVVFALLMRLFLFPRLKKGMNARYGKIRSDHETAESTRAAAESEVAEYQSALASVKAEAAGRIDVARQTLETERTARIAEANARIAVRKAAAVAETDAAMAAARQSIEAAVGSVAERATELTLGKRPDPATVQRAVAEAMRSGVNS
;
A
#
# COMPACT_ATOMS: atom_id res chain seq x y z
N MET A 1 -31.45 61.54 -0.54
CA MET A 1 -30.30 60.65 -0.27
C MET A 1 -29.89 60.89 1.17
N HIS A 2 -30.12 59.95 2.08
CA HIS A 2 -29.82 60.16 3.50
C HIS A 2 -28.36 59.80 3.77
N THR A 3 -27.55 60.76 4.20
CA THR A 3 -26.16 60.59 4.60
C THR A 3 -26.10 60.13 6.06
N ALA A 4 -25.56 58.94 6.31
CA ALA A 4 -25.28 58.44 7.64
C ALA A 4 -23.78 58.66 7.96
N THR A 5 -23.46 59.23 9.12
CA THR A 5 -22.07 59.38 9.57
C THR A 5 -21.75 58.35 10.65
N VAL A 6 -20.63 57.66 10.45
CA VAL A 6 -20.17 56.51 11.23
C VAL A 6 -18.92 56.92 12.01
N ALA A 7 -19.02 57.09 13.33
CA ALA A 7 -17.88 57.28 14.25
C ALA A 7 -17.56 56.03 15.10
N HIS A 8 -16.31 55.56 15.02
CA HIS A 8 -15.79 54.39 15.75
C HIS A 8 -15.43 54.75 17.21
N LEU A 9 -15.93 54.00 18.18
CA LEU A 9 -15.51 54.09 19.59
C LEU A 9 -14.65 52.87 19.93
N GLY A 10 -13.46 53.11 20.48
CA GLY A 10 -12.45 52.08 20.72
C GLY A 10 -12.94 50.89 21.56
N ALA A 11 -12.28 49.74 21.32
CA ALA A 11 -12.54 48.41 21.90
C ALA A 11 -13.99 47.91 21.77
N GLY A 12 -14.48 47.88 20.53
CA GLY A 12 -15.48 46.89 20.08
C GLY A 12 -16.91 47.39 19.88
N GLY A 13 -17.17 48.69 19.87
CA GLY A 13 -18.52 49.23 19.66
C GLY A 13 -18.59 50.34 18.60
N PHE A 14 -19.56 50.23 17.69
CA PHE A 14 -19.88 51.28 16.72
C PHE A 14 -21.30 51.82 16.94
N ARG A 15 -21.47 53.16 16.88
CA ARG A 15 -22.76 53.85 17.05
C ARG A 15 -23.12 54.64 15.79
N VAL A 16 -24.28 54.36 15.21
CA VAL A 16 -24.87 55.12 14.10
C VAL A 16 -25.84 56.17 14.66
N VAL A 17 -25.70 57.42 14.24
CA VAL A 17 -26.65 58.50 14.54
C VAL A 17 -27.23 59.01 13.22
N PHE A 18 -28.56 59.04 13.12
CA PHE A 18 -29.28 59.62 11.99
C PHE A 18 -29.73 61.04 12.36
N SER A 19 -29.30 62.03 11.58
CA SER A 19 -29.71 63.43 11.72
C SER A 19 -30.89 63.70 10.80
N ALA A 20 -32.07 63.97 11.37
CA ALA A 20 -33.23 64.43 10.62
C ALA A 20 -33.23 65.96 10.60
N GLU A 21 -32.99 66.56 9.43
CA GLU A 21 -33.24 68.00 9.22
C GLU A 21 -34.74 68.25 9.14
N GLU A 22 -35.16 69.22 9.95
CA GLU A 22 -36.49 69.78 10.05
C GLU A 22 -36.77 70.64 8.80
N SER A 23 -37.73 70.25 7.97
CA SER A 23 -38.17 71.05 6.81
C SER A 23 -39.39 71.87 7.20
N THR A 24 -39.13 73.13 7.55
CA THR A 24 -40.13 74.18 7.74
C THR A 24 -40.70 74.65 6.40
N ALA A 25 -42.03 74.73 6.29
CA ALA A 25 -42.70 75.58 5.32
C ALA A 25 -44.03 76.15 5.86
N THR A 26 -43.95 77.44 6.23
CA THR A 26 -44.91 78.51 5.88
C THR A 26 -46.05 78.89 6.87
N VAL A 27 -45.75 79.98 7.59
CA VAL A 27 -46.54 81.03 8.29
C VAL A 27 -47.63 81.67 7.36
N PRO A 28 -48.79 82.24 7.79
CA PRO A 28 -48.99 83.15 8.93
C PRO A 28 -50.26 83.01 9.80
N ALA A 29 -50.14 83.47 11.05
CA ALA A 29 -51.25 84.05 11.82
C ALA A 29 -51.33 85.57 11.58
N PRO A 30 -52.50 86.19 11.74
CA PRO A 30 -52.57 87.17 12.83
C PRO A 30 -53.89 87.12 13.60
N GLY A 31 -53.82 87.43 14.90
CA GLY A 31 -55.01 87.74 15.68
C GLY A 31 -54.93 87.29 17.12
N ASN A 32 -54.20 88.03 17.94
CA ASN A 32 -54.32 88.00 19.40
C ASN A 32 -55.77 88.33 19.82
N THR A 33 -56.36 87.52 20.68
CA THR A 33 -57.28 88.03 21.71
C THR A 33 -57.17 87.12 22.93
N ALA A 34 -56.75 87.73 24.03
CA ALA A 34 -56.71 87.13 25.35
C ALA A 34 -58.13 86.84 25.86
N GLU A 35 -58.36 85.70 26.51
CA GLU A 35 -59.15 85.68 27.75
C GLU A 35 -59.00 84.38 28.55
N ALA A 36 -58.95 84.57 29.87
CA ALA A 36 -59.28 83.66 30.96
C ALA A 36 -58.42 82.41 31.21
N ALA A 37 -57.54 82.54 32.21
CA ALA A 37 -57.14 81.42 33.05
C ALA A 37 -58.35 80.89 33.82
N VAL A 38 -58.67 79.61 33.62
CA VAL A 38 -59.51 78.80 34.51
C VAL A 38 -58.67 77.61 35.01
N PRO A 39 -58.77 77.24 36.31
CA PRO A 39 -57.98 76.14 36.87
C PRO A 39 -58.50 74.81 36.33
N GLU A 40 -57.82 74.26 35.32
CA GLU A 40 -58.15 72.93 34.81
C GLU A 40 -57.60 71.87 35.77
N LYS A 41 -58.50 71.31 36.58
CA LYS A 41 -58.34 70.01 37.22
C LYS A 41 -57.75 69.02 36.22
N SER A 42 -56.81 68.18 36.67
CA SER A 42 -56.37 66.99 35.95
C SER A 42 -57.56 66.12 35.52
N GLY A 43 -58.05 66.37 34.30
CA GLY A 43 -58.94 65.50 33.53
C GLY A 43 -58.13 64.50 32.70
N PRO A 44 -58.69 63.34 32.34
CA PRO A 44 -57.95 62.21 31.79
C PRO A 44 -57.22 62.57 30.48
N SER A 45 -55.93 62.25 30.40
CA SER A 45 -55.08 62.49 29.23
C SER A 45 -55.69 61.83 27.96
N PRO A 46 -56.06 62.60 26.91
CA PRO A 46 -56.78 62.10 25.71
C PRO A 46 -56.00 61.16 24.77
N ILE A 47 -54.83 60.69 25.18
CA ILE A 47 -53.97 59.76 24.41
C ILE A 47 -53.52 58.57 25.28
N ALA A 48 -53.88 58.56 26.57
CA ALA A 48 -53.58 57.46 27.46
C ALA A 48 -54.74 56.46 27.45
N PRO A 49 -54.53 55.21 27.02
CA PRO A 49 -55.60 54.21 26.98
C PRO A 49 -56.18 53.96 28.38
N GLU A 50 -57.48 53.67 28.44
CA GLU A 50 -58.14 53.34 29.70
C GLU A 50 -57.52 52.06 30.30
N LYS A 51 -57.35 52.02 31.63
CA LYS A 51 -56.66 50.90 32.33
C LYS A 51 -57.26 49.53 32.00
N TYR A 52 -58.56 49.47 31.73
CA TYR A 52 -59.27 48.25 31.38
C TYR A 52 -58.88 47.72 29.99
N GLU A 53 -58.68 48.59 29.00
CA GLU A 53 -58.17 48.21 27.69
C GLU A 53 -56.75 47.65 27.78
N LEU A 54 -55.93 48.25 28.64
CA LEU A 54 -54.57 47.78 28.90
C LEU A 54 -54.56 46.38 29.53
N ILE A 55 -55.45 46.11 30.48
CA ILE A 55 -55.58 44.80 31.14
C ILE A 55 -56.07 43.75 30.14
N TRP A 56 -57.04 44.09 29.28
CA TRP A 56 -57.55 43.17 28.26
C TRP A 56 -56.50 42.87 27.18
N ALA A 57 -55.80 43.90 26.69
CA ALA A 57 -54.71 43.75 25.73
C ALA A 57 -53.53 42.95 26.31
N LEU A 58 -53.16 43.22 27.57
CA LEU A 58 -52.12 42.46 28.28
C LEU A 58 -52.56 41.00 28.48
N GLY A 59 -53.83 40.76 28.82
CA GLY A 59 -54.39 39.42 28.94
C GLY A 59 -54.29 38.64 27.64
N ALA A 60 -54.73 39.23 26.52
CA ALA A 60 -54.60 38.64 25.20
C ALA A 60 -53.13 38.37 24.81
N PHE A 61 -52.23 39.32 25.09
CA PHE A 61 -50.80 39.17 24.87
C PHE A 61 -50.20 38.03 25.69
N VAL A 62 -50.55 37.91 26.97
CA VAL A 62 -50.07 36.83 27.85
C VAL A 62 -50.56 35.47 27.38
N VAL A 63 -51.84 35.35 27.02
CA VAL A 63 -52.40 34.10 26.49
C VAL A 63 -51.67 33.71 25.19
N PHE A 64 -51.45 34.66 24.29
CA PHE A 64 -50.69 34.43 23.06
C PHE A 64 -49.23 34.04 23.36
N ALA A 65 -48.56 34.74 24.27
CA ALA A 65 -47.18 34.45 24.68
C ALA A 65 -47.07 33.04 25.31
N LEU A 66 -48.05 32.61 26.09
CA LEU A 66 -48.11 31.25 26.65
C LEU A 66 -48.31 30.20 25.55
N LEU A 67 -49.19 30.44 24.57
CA LEU A 67 -49.35 29.56 23.41
C LEU A 67 -48.04 29.45 22.60
N MET A 68 -47.36 30.57 22.35
CA MET A 68 -46.06 30.57 21.68
C MET A 68 -45.00 29.78 22.48
N ARG A 69 -44.93 30.03 23.79
CA ARG A 69 -44.02 29.34 24.72
C ARG A 69 -44.26 27.83 24.73
N LEU A 70 -45.52 27.40 24.75
CA LEU A 70 -45.88 25.99 24.89
C LEU A 70 -45.85 25.24 23.55
N PHE A 71 -46.05 25.91 22.42
CA PHE A 71 -46.13 25.25 21.10
C PHE A 71 -44.96 25.55 20.16
N LEU A 72 -44.58 26.82 19.99
CA LEU A 72 -43.57 27.20 19.00
C LEU A 72 -42.14 26.93 19.50
N PHE A 73 -41.83 27.34 20.73
CA PHE A 73 -40.51 27.11 21.33
C PHE A 73 -40.07 25.65 21.35
N PRO A 74 -40.89 24.67 21.78
CA PRO A 74 -40.46 23.26 21.75
C PRO A 74 -40.24 22.75 20.32
N ARG A 75 -41.01 23.21 19.33
CA ARG A 75 -40.78 22.83 17.92
C ARG A 75 -39.47 23.39 17.38
N LEU A 76 -39.16 24.66 17.68
CA LEU A 76 -37.91 25.29 17.26
C LEU A 76 -36.70 24.62 17.94
N LYS A 77 -36.78 24.38 19.25
CA LYS A 77 -35.73 23.69 20.01
C LYS A 77 -35.51 22.28 19.49
N LYS A 78 -36.57 21.53 19.17
CA LYS A 78 -36.47 20.19 18.57
C LYS A 78 -35.76 20.23 17.22
N GLY A 79 -36.09 21.18 16.34
CA GLY A 79 -35.43 21.32 15.04
C GLY A 79 -33.94 21.66 15.16
N MET A 80 -33.61 22.58 16.06
CA MET A 80 -32.23 22.96 16.35
C MET A 80 -31.43 21.78 16.93
N ASN A 81 -31.96 21.09 17.94
CA ASN A 81 -31.34 19.91 18.53
C ASN A 81 -31.17 18.78 17.51
N ALA A 82 -32.16 18.56 16.63
CA ALA A 82 -32.07 17.55 15.57
C ALA A 82 -30.96 17.87 14.58
N ARG A 83 -30.80 19.15 14.18
CA ARG A 83 -29.69 19.58 13.32
C ARG A 83 -28.34 19.39 14.00
N TYR A 84 -28.19 19.82 15.26
CA TYR A 84 -26.95 19.64 16.01
C TYR A 84 -26.61 18.15 16.19
N GLY A 85 -27.60 17.33 16.57
CA GLY A 85 -27.44 15.90 16.70
C GLY A 85 -27.00 15.25 15.39
N LYS A 86 -27.63 15.63 14.27
CA LYS A 86 -27.27 15.13 12.94
C LYS A 86 -25.84 15.51 12.55
N ILE A 87 -25.46 16.77 12.72
CA ILE A 87 -24.10 17.22 12.41
C ILE A 87 -23.09 16.44 13.25
N ARG A 88 -23.36 16.27 14.54
CA ARG A 88 -22.48 15.51 15.44
C ARG A 88 -22.36 14.04 14.99
N SER A 89 -23.48 13.38 14.70
CA SER A 89 -23.46 11.99 14.24
C SER A 89 -22.79 11.83 12.87
N ASP A 90 -23.01 12.79 11.96
CA ASP A 90 -22.38 12.78 10.63
C ASP A 90 -20.86 12.93 10.77
N HIS A 91 -20.38 13.79 11.67
CA HIS A 91 -18.95 13.92 11.99
C HIS A 91 -18.37 12.65 12.61
N GLU A 92 -19.02 12.09 13.65
CA GLU A 92 -18.55 10.86 14.30
C GLU A 92 -18.51 9.69 13.32
N THR A 93 -19.51 9.56 12.45
CA THR A 93 -19.55 8.53 11.40
C THR A 93 -18.44 8.75 10.36
N ALA A 94 -18.18 9.99 9.96
CA ALA A 94 -17.10 10.30 9.01
C ALA A 94 -15.72 9.98 9.62
N GLU A 95 -15.50 10.35 10.88
CA GLU A 95 -14.27 10.04 11.62
C GLU A 95 -14.09 8.52 11.80
N SER A 96 -15.15 7.79 12.18
CA SER A 96 -15.07 6.34 12.34
C SER A 96 -14.82 5.63 11.01
N THR A 97 -15.47 6.08 9.93
CA THR A 97 -15.28 5.52 8.58
C THR A 97 -13.87 5.78 8.09
N ARG A 98 -13.34 6.99 8.32
CA ARG A 98 -11.96 7.33 7.97
C ARG A 98 -10.96 6.49 8.77
N ALA A 99 -11.15 6.37 10.08
CA ALA A 99 -10.28 5.55 10.93
C ALA A 99 -10.31 4.07 10.52
N ALA A 100 -11.48 3.54 10.19
CA ALA A 100 -11.62 2.16 9.68
C ALA A 100 -10.88 1.99 8.35
N ALA A 101 -11.06 2.90 7.39
CA ALA A 101 -10.36 2.85 6.11
C ALA A 101 -8.83 2.97 6.28
N GLU A 102 -8.35 3.84 7.16
CA GLU A 102 -6.92 3.97 7.47
C GLU A 102 -6.37 2.67 8.09
N SER A 103 -7.14 2.01 8.97
CA SER A 103 -6.79 0.70 9.55
C SER A 103 -6.74 -0.39 8.49
N GLU A 104 -7.76 -0.50 7.62
CA GLU A 104 -7.80 -1.47 6.53
C GLU A 104 -6.62 -1.30 5.56
N VAL A 105 -6.27 -0.05 5.23
CA VAL A 105 -5.10 0.25 4.39
C VAL A 105 -3.80 -0.17 5.08
N ALA A 106 -3.66 0.08 6.39
CA ALA A 106 -2.48 -0.34 7.15
C ALA A 106 -2.37 -1.87 7.21
N GLU A 107 -3.46 -2.58 7.46
CA GLU A 107 -3.52 -4.04 7.45
C GLU A 107 -3.19 -4.61 6.06
N TYR A 108 -3.75 -4.04 5.00
CA TYR A 108 -3.45 -4.45 3.63
C TYR A 108 -1.97 -4.24 3.27
N GLN A 109 -1.40 -3.09 3.64
CA GLN A 109 0.04 -2.84 3.42
C GLN A 109 0.92 -3.80 4.22
N SER A 110 0.55 -4.11 5.47
CA SER A 110 1.24 -5.10 6.30
C SER A 110 1.18 -6.51 5.67
N ALA A 111 0.01 -6.92 5.20
CA ALA A 111 -0.18 -8.19 4.50
C ALA A 111 0.68 -8.25 3.21
N LEU A 112 0.70 -7.18 2.42
CA LEU A 112 1.57 -7.09 1.24
C LEU A 112 3.06 -7.19 1.60
N ALA A 113 3.50 -6.53 2.68
CA ALA A 113 4.88 -6.61 3.14
C ALA A 113 5.23 -8.04 3.58
N SER A 114 4.34 -8.71 4.32
CA SER A 114 4.50 -10.09 4.74
C SER A 114 4.60 -11.04 3.54
N VAL A 115 3.69 -10.92 2.57
CA VAL A 115 3.70 -11.75 1.35
C VAL A 115 4.98 -11.54 0.54
N LYS A 116 5.46 -10.28 0.41
CA LYS A 116 6.73 -9.98 -0.27
C LYS A 116 7.92 -10.61 0.46
N ALA A 117 7.95 -10.54 1.80
CA ALA A 117 9.00 -11.15 2.59
C ALA A 117 8.98 -12.68 2.48
N GLU A 118 7.80 -13.30 2.53
CA GLU A 118 7.65 -14.75 2.35
C GLU A 118 8.05 -15.19 0.95
N ALA A 119 7.66 -14.45 -0.10
CA ALA A 119 8.05 -14.73 -1.47
C ALA A 119 9.57 -14.64 -1.65
N ALA A 120 10.21 -13.60 -1.11
CA ALA A 120 11.67 -13.47 -1.12
C ALA A 120 12.34 -14.67 -0.41
N GLY A 121 11.86 -15.04 0.79
CA GLY A 121 12.35 -16.19 1.52
C GLY A 121 12.20 -17.51 0.74
N ARG A 122 11.05 -17.73 0.07
CA ARG A 122 10.84 -18.90 -0.78
C ARG A 122 11.80 -18.94 -1.98
N ILE A 123 12.05 -17.79 -2.62
CA ILE A 123 13.01 -17.68 -3.72
C ILE A 123 14.42 -18.02 -3.24
N ASP A 124 14.83 -17.55 -2.06
CA ASP A 124 16.16 -17.80 -1.52
C ASP A 124 16.35 -19.28 -1.14
N VAL A 125 15.36 -19.90 -0.51
CA VAL A 125 15.36 -21.35 -0.22
C VAL A 125 15.42 -22.16 -1.52
N ALA A 126 14.64 -21.78 -2.53
CA ALA A 126 14.66 -22.45 -3.84
C ALA A 126 16.02 -22.33 -4.52
N ARG A 127 16.66 -21.15 -4.48
CA ARG A 127 18.01 -20.94 -5.00
C ARG A 127 19.04 -21.78 -4.27
N GLN A 128 19.01 -21.81 -2.94
CA GLN A 128 19.94 -22.61 -2.15
C GLN A 128 19.79 -24.11 -2.43
N THR A 129 18.55 -24.59 -2.54
CA THR A 129 18.25 -25.98 -2.90
C THR A 129 18.76 -26.30 -4.30
N LEU A 130 18.49 -25.42 -5.28
CA LEU A 130 18.95 -25.60 -6.65
C LEU A 130 20.47 -25.64 -6.76
N GLU A 131 21.20 -24.75 -6.07
CA GLU A 131 22.66 -24.76 -6.10
C GLU A 131 23.25 -26.02 -5.43
N THR A 132 22.60 -26.50 -4.36
CA THR A 132 22.97 -27.76 -3.70
C THR A 132 22.77 -28.94 -4.63
N GLU A 133 21.59 -29.06 -5.25
CA GLU A 133 21.32 -30.12 -6.23
C GLU A 133 22.24 -30.03 -7.45
N ARG A 134 22.49 -28.82 -7.96
CA ARG A 134 23.38 -28.59 -9.10
C ARG A 134 24.79 -29.09 -8.79
N THR A 135 25.32 -28.73 -7.62
CA THR A 135 26.63 -29.18 -7.17
C THR A 135 26.68 -30.70 -7.02
N ALA A 136 25.64 -31.30 -6.41
CA ALA A 136 25.54 -32.74 -6.24
C ALA A 136 25.49 -33.48 -7.59
N ARG A 137 24.69 -33.01 -8.56
CA ARG A 137 24.59 -33.59 -9.90
C ARG A 137 25.88 -33.47 -10.68
N ILE A 138 26.60 -32.34 -10.57
CA ILE A 138 27.91 -32.15 -11.18
C ILE A 138 28.92 -33.13 -10.58
N ALA A 139 28.95 -33.27 -9.25
CA ALA A 139 29.83 -34.23 -8.58
C ALA A 139 29.54 -35.68 -9.00
N GLU A 140 28.27 -36.07 -9.06
CA GLU A 140 27.84 -37.39 -9.53
C GLU A 140 28.20 -37.63 -11.00
N ALA A 141 27.99 -36.64 -11.87
CA ALA A 141 28.40 -36.71 -13.27
C ALA A 141 29.92 -36.88 -13.42
N ASN A 142 30.71 -36.12 -12.67
CA ASN A 142 32.16 -36.24 -12.66
C ASN A 142 32.63 -37.61 -12.16
N ALA A 143 32.02 -38.14 -11.10
CA ALA A 143 32.30 -39.49 -10.60
C ALA A 143 31.98 -40.56 -11.66
N ARG A 144 30.81 -40.46 -12.32
CA ARG A 144 30.45 -41.37 -13.43
C ARG A 144 31.43 -41.29 -14.59
N ILE A 145 31.86 -40.09 -14.96
CA ILE A 145 32.87 -39.88 -16.01
C ILE A 145 34.20 -40.53 -15.60
N ALA A 146 34.64 -40.35 -14.36
CA ALA A 146 35.88 -40.94 -13.86
C ALA A 146 35.85 -42.48 -13.91
N VAL A 147 34.75 -43.10 -13.47
CA VAL A 147 34.55 -44.56 -13.55
C VAL A 147 34.57 -45.04 -14.99
N ARG A 148 33.84 -44.37 -15.90
CA ARG A 148 33.82 -44.74 -17.33
C ARG A 148 35.19 -44.60 -17.99
N LYS A 149 35.93 -43.54 -17.65
CA LYS A 149 37.31 -43.36 -18.13
C LYS A 149 38.23 -44.47 -17.64
N ALA A 150 38.17 -44.82 -16.35
CA ALA A 150 38.97 -45.91 -15.79
C ALA A 150 38.64 -47.26 -16.46
N ALA A 151 37.35 -47.55 -16.68
CA ALA A 151 36.92 -48.75 -17.39
C ALA A 151 37.42 -48.78 -18.84
N ALA A 152 37.30 -47.67 -19.58
CA ALA A 152 37.77 -47.58 -20.97
C ALA A 152 39.28 -47.72 -21.09
N VAL A 153 40.05 -47.18 -20.13
CA VAL A 153 41.50 -47.37 -20.07
C VAL A 153 41.83 -48.85 -19.82
N ALA A 154 41.18 -49.49 -18.84
CA ALA A 154 41.39 -50.92 -18.57
C ALA A 154 41.04 -51.82 -19.76
N GLU A 155 39.95 -51.50 -20.47
CA GLU A 155 39.56 -52.22 -21.70
C GLU A 155 40.58 -52.01 -22.83
N THR A 156 41.08 -50.78 -23.00
CA THR A 156 42.14 -50.48 -23.98
C THR A 156 43.42 -51.22 -23.66
N ASP A 157 43.84 -51.26 -22.39
CA ASP A 157 45.04 -51.99 -21.96
C ASP A 157 44.89 -53.50 -22.19
N ALA A 158 43.71 -54.07 -21.89
CA ALA A 158 43.41 -55.47 -22.15
C ALA A 158 43.40 -55.77 -23.66
N ALA A 159 42.81 -54.91 -24.48
CA ALA A 159 42.79 -55.05 -25.93
C ALA A 159 44.21 -54.97 -26.53
N MET A 160 45.04 -54.04 -26.04
CA MET A 160 46.45 -53.92 -26.44
C MET A 160 47.27 -55.15 -26.04
N ALA A 161 47.04 -55.71 -24.85
CA ALA A 161 47.68 -56.95 -24.42
C ALA A 161 47.29 -58.14 -25.31
N ALA A 162 46.01 -58.30 -25.62
CA ALA A 162 45.51 -59.36 -26.50
C ALA A 162 46.02 -59.20 -27.95
N ALA A 163 46.10 -57.96 -28.46
CA ALA A 163 46.67 -57.67 -29.77
C ALA A 163 48.16 -58.02 -29.83
N ARG A 164 48.94 -57.69 -28.79
CA ARG A 164 50.35 -58.08 -28.68
C ARG A 164 50.53 -59.61 -28.69
N GLN A 165 49.74 -60.34 -27.91
CA GLN A 165 49.77 -61.81 -27.90
C GLN A 165 49.44 -62.40 -29.29
N SER A 166 48.47 -61.80 -30.00
CA SER A 166 48.09 -62.24 -31.34
C SER A 166 49.21 -61.99 -32.36
N ILE A 167 49.91 -60.84 -32.27
CA ILE A 167 51.06 -60.52 -33.11
C ILE A 167 52.22 -61.48 -32.81
N GLU A 168 52.53 -61.75 -31.54
CA GLU A 168 53.58 -62.70 -31.14
C GLU A 168 53.31 -64.10 -31.70
N ALA A 169 52.08 -64.59 -31.59
CA ALA A 169 51.68 -65.89 -32.15
C ALA A 169 51.81 -65.93 -33.68
N ALA A 170 51.37 -64.86 -34.37
CA ALA A 170 51.48 -64.77 -35.83
C ALA A 170 52.96 -64.74 -36.29
N VAL A 171 53.79 -63.90 -35.66
CA VAL A 171 55.23 -63.81 -35.96
C VAL A 171 55.93 -65.13 -35.67
N GLY A 172 55.62 -65.78 -34.54
CA GLY A 172 56.13 -67.11 -34.21
C GLY A 172 55.83 -68.14 -35.30
N SER A 173 54.58 -68.19 -35.78
CA SER A 173 54.18 -69.13 -36.84
C SER A 173 54.91 -68.89 -38.17
N VAL A 174 55.15 -67.61 -38.52
CA VAL A 174 55.90 -67.23 -39.73
C VAL A 174 57.39 -67.58 -39.58
N ALA A 175 57.98 -67.30 -38.42
CA ALA A 175 59.38 -67.61 -38.13
C ALA A 175 59.64 -69.13 -38.12
N GLU A 176 58.76 -69.93 -37.51
CA GLU A 176 58.83 -71.39 -37.55
C GLU A 176 58.84 -71.91 -38.98
N ARG A 177 57.91 -71.41 -39.82
CA ARG A 177 57.78 -71.84 -41.22
C ARG A 177 58.97 -71.42 -42.09
N ALA A 178 59.48 -70.21 -41.91
CA ALA A 178 60.69 -69.74 -42.59
C ALA A 178 61.94 -70.56 -42.19
N THR A 179 62.04 -70.90 -40.91
CA THR A 179 63.15 -71.70 -40.37
C THR A 179 63.09 -73.15 -40.88
N GLU A 180 61.91 -73.75 -40.91
CA GLU A 180 61.68 -75.09 -41.49
C GLU A 180 62.07 -75.14 -42.98
N LEU A 181 61.69 -74.11 -43.76
CA LEU A 181 62.08 -74.00 -45.17
C LEU A 181 63.60 -73.90 -45.38
N THR A 182 64.33 -73.30 -44.43
CA THR A 182 65.78 -73.05 -44.56
C THR A 182 66.61 -74.23 -44.06
N LEU A 183 66.23 -74.86 -42.94
CA LEU A 183 66.95 -75.98 -42.32
C LEU A 183 66.49 -77.36 -42.83
N GLY A 184 65.34 -77.43 -43.50
CA GLY A 184 64.73 -78.69 -43.96
C GLY A 184 64.24 -79.60 -42.82
N LYS A 185 64.23 -79.11 -41.58
CA LYS A 185 63.74 -79.81 -40.38
C LYS A 185 62.91 -78.85 -39.53
N ARG A 186 61.91 -79.39 -38.86
CA ARG A 186 61.01 -78.62 -37.99
C ARG A 186 61.75 -78.17 -36.72
N PRO A 187 61.85 -76.86 -36.44
CA PRO A 187 62.51 -76.33 -35.26
C PRO A 187 61.67 -76.57 -33.98
N ASP A 188 62.33 -76.56 -32.82
CA ASP A 188 61.64 -76.66 -31.52
C ASP A 188 60.81 -75.39 -31.24
N PRO A 189 59.47 -75.49 -31.07
CA PRO A 189 58.59 -74.34 -30.91
C PRO A 189 58.89 -73.51 -29.65
N ALA A 190 59.37 -74.14 -28.57
CA ALA A 190 59.69 -73.42 -27.33
C ALA A 190 60.93 -72.52 -27.48
N THR A 191 61.86 -72.88 -28.37
CA THR A 191 63.06 -72.09 -28.66
C THR A 191 62.73 -70.92 -29.59
N VAL A 192 61.90 -71.14 -30.61
CA VAL A 192 61.44 -70.07 -31.52
C VAL A 192 60.61 -69.03 -30.76
N GLN A 193 59.68 -69.45 -29.90
CA GLN A 193 58.89 -68.52 -29.07
C GLN A 193 59.76 -67.67 -28.15
N ARG A 194 60.78 -68.25 -27.50
CA ARG A 194 61.73 -67.48 -26.66
C ARG A 194 62.52 -66.46 -27.47
N ALA A 195 63.01 -66.83 -28.65
CA ALA A 195 63.76 -65.92 -29.52
C ALA A 195 62.89 -64.75 -30.04
N VAL A 196 61.65 -65.03 -30.45
CA VAL A 196 60.69 -64.00 -30.89
C VAL A 196 60.30 -63.07 -29.73
N ALA A 197 60.03 -63.63 -28.55
CA ALA A 197 59.70 -62.83 -27.37
C ALA A 197 60.84 -61.89 -26.96
N GLU A 198 62.10 -62.35 -27.05
CA GLU A 198 63.27 -61.52 -26.75
C GLU A 198 63.46 -60.41 -27.80
N ALA A 199 63.33 -60.74 -29.10
CA ALA A 199 63.45 -59.77 -30.18
C ALA A 199 62.36 -58.67 -30.09
N MET A 200 61.12 -59.06 -29.83
CA MET A 200 59.99 -58.13 -29.63
C MET A 200 60.23 -57.21 -28.43
N ARG A 201 60.75 -57.76 -27.32
CA ARG A 201 61.05 -56.98 -26.11
C ARG A 201 62.19 -55.99 -26.33
N SER A 202 63.22 -56.38 -27.09
CA SER A 202 64.34 -55.48 -27.43
C SER A 202 63.92 -54.32 -28.35
N GLY A 203 63.00 -54.56 -29.30
CA GLY A 203 62.54 -53.54 -30.25
C GLY A 203 61.58 -52.51 -29.66
N VAL A 204 60.96 -52.80 -28.51
CA VAL A 204 60.10 -51.85 -27.77
C VAL A 204 60.91 -50.90 -26.89
N ASN A 205 62.13 -51.29 -26.50
CA ASN A 205 63.01 -50.53 -25.60
C ASN A 205 64.05 -49.64 -26.33
N SER A 206 64.06 -49.66 -27.67
CA SER A 206 64.92 -48.83 -28.55
C SER A 206 64.13 -47.72 -29.20
#